data_AF-A0A967GE66-F1
#
_entry.id   AF-A0A967GE66-F1
#
_cell.length_a   1.000
_cell.length_b   1.000
_cell.length_c   1.000
_cell.angle_alpha   90.00
_cell.angle_beta   90.00
_cell.angle_gamma   90.00
#
_symmetry.space_group_name_H-M   'P 1'
#
loop_
_entity.id
_entity.type
_entity.pdbx_description
1 polymer ?
#
loop_
_entity_poly.entity_id
_entity_poly.type
_entity_poly.pdbx_seq_one_letter_code
_entity_poly.pdbx_strand_id
1 'polypeptide(L)' 'DSDELNAFALPGGFLYVNTGLILEAQTEAELAGILAHEIAHVTARHAVEQATKRSIFQWLTIPLIFIGGPVGYGIQQAVG' A
#
# COMPACT_ATOMS: atom_id res chain seq x y z
N ASP A 1 23.04 5.16 7.78
CA ASP A 1 22.71 4.63 6.46
C ASP A 1 21.98 3.33 6.70
N SER A 2 20.75 3.16 6.21
CA SER A 2 20.05 1.89 6.32
C SER A 2 20.56 0.98 5.21
N ASP A 3 21.23 -0.12 5.57
CA ASP A 3 21.68 -1.20 4.65
C ASP A 3 20.50 -1.99 4.03
N GLU A 4 19.35 -1.34 3.83
CA GLU A 4 18.21 -1.93 3.14
C GLU A 4 18.46 -1.92 1.64
N LEU A 5 18.82 -3.10 1.14
CA LEU A 5 18.83 -3.43 -0.28
C LEU A 5 17.40 -3.31 -0.80
N ASN A 6 17.11 -2.24 -1.55
CA ASN A 6 15.76 -1.96 -1.98
C ASN A 6 15.71 -1.31 -3.37
N ALA A 7 14.74 -1.76 -4.16
CA ALA A 7 14.22 -1.05 -5.31
C ALA A 7 12.71 -1.00 -5.16
N PHE A 8 12.12 0.16 -5.43
CA PHE A 8 10.67 0.30 -5.36
C PHE A 8 10.19 1.25 -6.44
N ALA A 9 8.95 1.04 -6.83
CA ALA A 9 8.34 1.81 -7.89
C ALA A 9 7.10 2.56 -7.39
N LEU A 10 7.02 3.85 -7.77
CA LEU A 10 5.93 4.72 -7.37
C LEU A 10 4.83 4.75 -8.44
N PRO A 11 3.58 5.06 -8.05
CA PRO A 11 2.52 5.34 -9.00
C PRO A 11 2.96 6.37 -10.05
N GLY A 12 2.73 6.07 -11.32
CA GLY A 12 3.14 6.94 -12.43
C GLY A 12 4.41 6.51 -13.16
N GLY A 13 5.07 5.42 -12.76
CA GLY A 13 6.18 4.84 -13.53
C GLY A 13 7.58 5.25 -13.07
N PHE A 14 7.70 5.90 -11.91
CA PHE A 14 9.01 6.24 -11.34
C PHE A 14 9.59 5.03 -10.63
N LEU A 15 10.82 4.66 -10.98
CA LEU A 15 11.56 3.55 -10.38
C LEU A 15 12.75 4.11 -9.62
N TYR A 16 12.91 3.71 -8.36
CA TYR A 16 14.03 4.09 -7.51
C TYR A 16 14.81 2.85 -7.14
N VAL A 17 16.14 2.94 -7.22
CA VAL A 17 17.06 1.84 -6.95
C VAL A 17 18.13 2.36 -6.00
N ASN A 18 18.31 1.68 -4.87
CA ASN A 18 19.41 1.98 -3.96
C ASN A 18 20.74 1.47 -4.56
N THR A 19 21.79 2.27 -4.48
CA THR A 19 23.14 1.89 -4.93
C THR A 19 23.63 0.59 -4.27
N GLY A 20 23.27 0.33 -3.01
CA GLY A 20 23.59 -0.91 -2.31
C GLY A 20 23.04 -2.16 -3.01
N LEU A 21 21.82 -2.06 -3.60
CA LEU A 21 21.24 -3.16 -4.35
C LEU A 21 22.03 -3.47 -5.64
N ILE A 22 22.59 -2.44 -6.28
CA ILE A 22 23.42 -2.59 -7.48
C ILE A 22 24.75 -3.24 -7.12
N LEU A 23 25.33 -2.85 -5.98
CA LEU A 23 26.63 -3.36 -5.50
C LEU A 23 26.54 -4.80 -4.98
N GLU A 24 25.39 -5.20 -4.45
CA GLU A 24 25.18 -6.56 -3.90
C GLU A 24 24.71 -7.57 -4.97
N ALA A 25 24.09 -7.13 -6.07
CA ALA A 25 23.63 -8.02 -7.12
C ALA A 25 24.82 -8.78 -7.75
N GLN A 26 24.76 -10.12 -7.73
CA GLN A 26 25.87 -10.96 -8.21
C GLN A 26 25.88 -11.08 -9.74
N THR A 27 24.72 -10.89 -10.36
CA THR A 27 24.57 -10.90 -11.81
C THR A 27 23.59 -9.83 -12.29
N GLU A 28 23.76 -9.41 -13.55
CA GLU A 28 22.79 -8.53 -14.21
C GLU A 28 21.39 -9.14 -14.25
N ALA A 29 21.28 -10.46 -14.32
CA ALA A 29 20.01 -11.17 -14.35
C ALA A 29 19.24 -11.04 -13.03
N GLU A 30 19.93 -11.07 -11.89
CA GLU A 30 19.32 -10.83 -10.58
C GLU A 30 18.79 -9.41 -10.45
N LEU A 31 19.60 -8.41 -10.83
CA LEU A 31 19.18 -7.03 -10.84
C LEU A 31 17.98 -6.82 -11.78
N ALA A 32 18.05 -7.34 -13.00
CA ALA A 32 16.96 -7.26 -13.97
C ALA A 32 15.68 -7.93 -13.47
N GLY A 33 15.78 -9.06 -12.76
CA GLY A 33 14.65 -9.74 -12.16
C GLY A 33 13.93 -8.88 -11.12
N ILE A 34 14.68 -8.21 -10.25
CA ILE A 34 14.12 -7.30 -9.24
C ILE A 34 13.46 -6.09 -9.90
N LEU A 35 14.11 -5.46 -10.88
CA LEU A 35 13.52 -4.32 -11.59
C LEU A 35 12.27 -4.73 -12.37
N ALA A 36 12.26 -5.91 -12.99
CA ALA A 36 11.09 -6.43 -13.70
C ALA A 36 9.91 -6.69 -12.74
N HIS A 37 10.16 -7.19 -11.54
CA HIS A 37 9.16 -7.36 -10.49
C HIS A 37 8.50 -6.03 -10.11
N GLU A 38 9.31 -5.00 -9.87
CA GLU A 38 8.83 -3.66 -9.51
C GLU A 38 8.07 -2.97 -10.66
N ILE A 39 8.53 -3.14 -11.91
CA ILE A 39 7.81 -2.67 -13.10
C ILE A 39 6.46 -3.39 -13.24
N ALA A 40 6.40 -4.70 -12.96
CA ALA A 40 5.15 -5.44 -12.98
C ALA A 40 4.15 -4.90 -11.93
N HIS A 41 4.62 -4.51 -10.74
CA HIS A 41 3.77 -3.89 -9.72
C HIS A 41 3.19 -2.53 -10.16
N VAL A 42 3.95 -1.69 -10.85
CA VAL A 42 3.42 -0.41 -11.35
C VAL A 42 2.48 -0.58 -12.53
N THR A 43 2.85 -1.43 -13.48
CA THR A 43 2.01 -1.69 -14.66
C THR A 43 0.68 -2.31 -14.26
N ALA A 44 0.66 -3.19 -13.26
CA ALA A 44 -0.56 -3.73 -12.64
C ALA A 44 -1.25 -2.75 -11.68
N ARG A 45 -0.66 -1.59 -11.40
CA ARG A 45 -1.20 -0.52 -10.54
C ARG A 45 -1.53 -0.98 -9.11
N HIS A 46 -0.82 -1.98 -8.59
CA HIS A 46 -1.10 -2.58 -7.28
C HIS A 46 -1.13 -1.56 -6.14
N ALA A 47 -0.19 -0.60 -6.11
CA ALA A 47 -0.15 0.42 -5.08
C ALA A 47 -1.40 1.31 -5.08
N VAL A 48 -1.88 1.71 -6.25
CA VAL A 48 -3.12 2.51 -6.39
C VAL A 48 -4.33 1.68 -6.00
N GLU A 49 -4.39 0.42 -6.45
CA GLU A 49 -5.47 -0.49 -6.10
C GLU A 49 -5.60 -0.69 -4.58
N GLN A 50 -4.47 -0.92 -3.90
CA GLN A 50 -4.43 -1.06 -2.44
C GLN A 50 -4.84 0.24 -1.74
N ALA A 51 -4.36 1.39 -2.21
CA ALA A 51 -4.75 2.69 -1.67
C ALA A 51 -6.26 2.93 -1.82
N THR A 52 -6.83 2.65 -3.00
CA THR A 52 -8.27 2.76 -3.26
C THR A 52 -9.09 1.84 -2.36
N LYS A 53 -8.69 0.56 -2.23
CA LYS A 53 -9.34 -0.40 -1.32
C LYS A 53 -9.37 0.13 0.11
N ARG A 54 -8.26 0.69 0.59
CA ARG A 54 -8.16 1.28 1.94
C ARG A 54 -9.08 2.49 2.10
N SER A 55 -9.11 3.40 1.12
CA SER A 55 -10.01 4.56 1.16
C SER A 55 -11.47 4.14 1.19
N ILE A 56 -11.88 3.20 0.34
CA ILE A 56 -13.26 2.67 0.31
C ILE A 56 -13.61 2.05 1.66
N PHE A 57 -12.73 1.22 2.21
CA PHE A 57 -12.93 0.60 3.51
C PHE A 57 -13.10 1.65 4.62
N GLN A 58 -12.26 2.68 4.64
CA GLN A 58 -12.38 3.77 5.60
C GLN A 58 -13.74 4.46 5.52
N TRP A 59 -14.23 4.79 4.32
CA TRP A 59 -15.55 5.40 4.14
C TRP A 59 -16.69 4.48 4.61
N LEU A 60 -16.62 3.19 4.30
CA LEU A 60 -17.64 2.20 4.72
C LEU A 60 -17.70 2.02 6.24
N THR A 61 -16.61 2.26 6.96
CA THR A 61 -16.59 2.14 8.43
C THR A 61 -17.19 3.33 9.16
N ILE A 62 -17.36 4.49 8.52
CA ILE A 62 -17.89 5.72 9.17
C ILE A 62 -19.29 5.49 9.78
N PRO A 63 -20.28 4.88 9.11
CA PRO A 63 -21.59 4.61 9.70
C PRO A 63 -21.53 3.71 10.95
N LEU A 64 -20.57 2.78 11.04
CA LEU A 64 -20.44 1.86 12.18
C LEU A 64 -20.09 2.59 13.48
N ILE A 65 -19.35 3.69 13.38
CA ILE A 65 -19.01 4.56 14.52
C ILE A 65 -20.30 5.15 15.14
N PHE A 66 -21.30 5.47 14.33
CA PHE A 66 -22.57 6.04 14.80
C PHE A 66 -23.52 4.99 15.37
N ILE A 67 -23.48 3.75 14.86
CA ILE A 67 -24.34 2.65 15.32
C ILE A 67 -23.87 2.10 16.68
N GLY A 68 -22.56 2.06 16.95
CA GLY A 68 -22.00 1.58 18.23
C GLY A 68 -21.64 2.68 19.24
N GLY A 69 -21.67 3.95 18.84
CA GLY A 69 -21.28 5.10 19.66
C GLY A 69 -22.44 5.72 20.47
N PRO A 70 -22.26 6.94 21.01
CA PRO A 70 -23.25 7.61 21.88
C PRO A 70 -24.63 7.78 21.25
N VAL A 71 -24.69 7.98 19.92
CA VAL A 71 -25.96 8.11 19.17
C VAL A 71 -26.69 6.76 19.11
N GLY A 72 -25.99 5.67 18.76
CA GLY A 72 -26.55 4.32 18.78
C GLY A 72 -26.99 3.87 20.17
N TYR A 73 -26.21 4.20 21.20
CA TYR A 73 -26.58 3.96 22.60
C TYR A 73 -27.83 4.76 23.01
N GLY A 74 -27.96 6.01 22.57
CA GLY A 74 -29.14 6.85 22.82
C GLY A 74 -30.41 6.32 22.14
N ILE A 75 -30.31 5.78 20.92
CA ILE A 75 -31.45 5.14 20.23
C ILE A 75 -31.84 3.84 20.94
N GLN A 76 -30.88 3.01 21.37
CA GLN A 76 -31.18 1.81 22.15
C GLN A 76 -31.88 2.14 23.48
N GLN A 77 -31.49 3.23 24.15
CA GLN A 77 -32.16 3.67 25.37
C GLN A 77 -33.55 4.26 25.15
N ALA A 78 -33.82 4.87 23.99
CA ALA A 78 -35.12 5.47 23.68
C ALA A 78 -36.16 4.47 23.14
N VAL A 79 -35.70 3.32 22.65
CA VAL A 79 -36.54 2.26 22.07
C VAL A 79 -36.80 1.11 23.06
N GLY A 80 -36.08 1.06 24.19
CA GLY A 80 -36.36 0.19 25.34
C GLY A 80 -37.21 0.87 26.40
#